data_AF-A0A286E789-F1
#
_entry.id   AF-A0A286E789-F1
#
_cell.length_a   1.000
_cell.length_b   1.000
_cell.length_c   1.000
_cell.angle_alpha   90.00
_cell.angle_beta   90.00
_cell.angle_gamma   90.00
#
_symmetry.space_group_name_H-M   'P 1'
#
loop_
_entity.id
_entity.type
_entity.pdbx_description
1 polymer ?
#
loop_
_entity_poly.entity_id
_entity_poly.type
_entity_poly.pdbx_seq_one_letter_code
_entity_poly.pdbx_strand_id
1 'polypeptide(L)'
;MNRYYPHTIIAQEGWTFIIGGAVVSVIIMLLGGWWSLPFWLATLFMLNFFRDPARNIPEAPDAILSPADGRVVVVEKAIDPYRNVETLKISVFMNVFDVHSQRAPAKGKITDVRYTAGSKINASLDKASSENERNAILMTTTSGRDITFVQIAGLVARRILCYVNKGDSLVRGERYGFIRFGSRVDVYLPLDASPNVAIGDKVRATETILAFLPLEQDPNFDPSKVQIENKHSTSPAARLKADKIEQSQRLSSENDLDEQIRARVAAQFQQENPTAHSGSIAKEEWEVAARLAKIQAERQAERQAETPERERIIAAAAAEEEAVRQRLAQEQAEQAAKQEQARIQAEQTAKAEAQRIAAEQARIQAEQAAKAEAERIAQEQARIQAEQAAKAEAERIAQEQARIQAEQAAKAEAERIAAEQA
;
A
#
# COMPACT_ATOMS: atom_id res chain seq x y z
N MET A 1 -25.38 9.92 0.32
CA MET A 1 -24.50 9.55 1.46
C MET A 1 -23.64 10.75 1.76
N ASN A 2 -23.49 11.15 3.02
CA ASN A 2 -22.51 12.19 3.34
C ASN A 2 -21.16 11.69 2.83
N ARG A 3 -20.57 12.39 1.87
CA ARG A 3 -19.15 12.26 1.49
C ARG A 3 -18.27 13.17 2.36
N TYR A 4 -18.92 14.15 3.02
CA TYR A 4 -18.32 15.05 4.00
C TYR A 4 -18.30 14.47 5.41
N TYR A 5 -17.20 14.73 6.10
CA TYR A 5 -17.00 14.46 7.52
C TYR A 5 -18.14 15.04 8.39
N PRO A 6 -18.51 14.40 9.52
CA PRO A 6 -18.04 13.10 10.00
C PRO A 6 -18.81 11.91 9.39
N HIS A 7 -18.07 10.85 9.07
CA HIS A 7 -18.60 9.55 8.62
C HIS A 7 -18.73 8.58 9.79
N THR A 8 -19.55 7.55 9.63
CA THR A 8 -19.68 6.47 10.62
C THR A 8 -18.36 5.73 10.80
N ILE A 9 -18.03 5.36 12.04
CA ILE A 9 -16.78 4.63 12.42
C ILE A 9 -16.66 3.29 11.68
N ILE A 10 -17.77 2.73 11.23
CA ILE A 10 -17.83 1.53 10.40
C ILE A 10 -18.26 1.92 8.99
N ALA A 11 -17.56 1.38 8.00
CA ALA A 11 -17.88 1.50 6.59
C ALA A 11 -19.25 0.86 6.30
N GLN A 12 -20.07 1.53 5.49
CA GLN A 12 -21.44 1.09 5.21
C GLN A 12 -21.50 -0.30 4.58
N GLU A 13 -20.48 -0.66 3.83
CA GLU A 13 -20.26 -1.94 3.14
C GLU A 13 -20.13 -3.11 4.11
N GLY A 14 -19.73 -2.83 5.35
CA GLY A 14 -19.47 -3.83 6.37
C GLY A 14 -20.71 -4.30 7.10
N TRP A 15 -21.76 -3.49 7.18
CA TRP A 15 -22.93 -3.77 8.03
C TRP A 15 -23.61 -5.09 7.68
N THR A 16 -23.73 -5.42 6.39
CA THR A 16 -24.30 -6.71 5.96
C THR A 16 -23.49 -7.89 6.48
N PHE A 17 -22.15 -7.81 6.43
CA PHE A 17 -21.26 -8.87 6.91
C PHE A 17 -21.21 -8.94 8.43
N ILE A 18 -21.20 -7.79 9.09
CA ILE A 18 -21.14 -7.69 10.56
C ILE A 18 -22.45 -8.19 11.18
N ILE A 19 -23.60 -7.70 10.72
CA ILE A 19 -24.91 -8.12 11.24
C ILE A 19 -25.16 -9.58 10.89
N GLY A 20 -24.91 -9.99 9.64
CA GLY A 20 -25.06 -11.39 9.24
C GLY A 20 -24.17 -12.32 10.05
N GLY A 21 -22.89 -11.96 10.24
CA GLY A 21 -21.95 -12.70 11.08
C GLY A 21 -22.38 -12.79 12.54
N ALA A 22 -22.86 -11.69 13.12
CA ALA A 22 -23.38 -11.65 14.48
C ALA A 22 -24.61 -12.55 14.65
N VAL A 23 -25.58 -12.49 13.72
CA VAL A 23 -26.79 -13.33 13.74
C VAL A 23 -26.42 -14.81 13.67
N VAL A 24 -25.53 -15.19 12.75
CA VAL A 24 -25.04 -16.58 12.65
C VAL A 24 -24.33 -16.99 13.94
N SER A 25 -23.47 -16.12 14.49
CA SER A 25 -22.75 -16.39 15.74
C SER A 25 -23.70 -16.63 16.91
N VAL A 26 -24.79 -15.86 17.01
CA VAL A 26 -25.83 -16.02 18.03
C VAL A 26 -26.59 -17.34 17.82
N ILE A 27 -27.01 -17.67 16.60
CA ILE A 27 -27.71 -18.93 16.31
C ILE A 27 -26.84 -20.14 16.70
N ILE A 28 -25.56 -20.15 16.32
CA ILE A 28 -24.64 -21.23 16.68
C ILE A 28 -24.37 -21.25 18.18
N MET A 29 -24.32 -20.09 18.85
CA MET A 29 -24.19 -20.04 20.31
C MET A 29 -25.38 -20.71 20.99
N LEU A 30 -26.61 -20.45 20.52
CA LEU A 30 -27.83 -21.04 21.07
C LEU A 30 -27.92 -22.56 20.82
N LEU A 31 -27.45 -23.05 19.67
CA LEU A 31 -27.53 -24.47 19.30
C LEU A 31 -26.32 -25.31 19.75
N GLY A 32 -25.14 -24.71 19.83
CA GLY A 32 -23.86 -25.40 19.96
C GLY A 32 -22.89 -24.77 20.95
N GLY A 33 -23.29 -23.73 21.69
CA GLY A 33 -22.48 -23.12 22.75
C GLY A 33 -21.08 -22.70 22.28
N TRP A 34 -20.06 -23.34 22.83
CA TRP A 34 -18.64 -23.01 22.59
C TRP A 34 -18.19 -23.16 21.13
N TRP A 35 -18.90 -23.95 20.33
CA TRP A 35 -18.66 -24.08 18.88
C TRP A 35 -18.94 -22.78 18.10
N SER A 36 -19.55 -21.78 18.73
CA SER A 36 -19.76 -20.45 18.13
C SER A 36 -18.51 -19.56 18.11
N LEU A 37 -17.44 -19.89 18.85
CA LEU A 37 -16.26 -19.03 18.96
C LEU A 37 -15.61 -18.64 17.62
N PRO A 38 -15.41 -19.56 16.64
CA PRO A 38 -14.85 -19.18 15.34
C PRO A 38 -15.69 -18.13 14.60
N PHE A 39 -17.01 -18.16 14.77
CA PHE A 39 -17.94 -17.21 14.14
C PHE A 39 -17.88 -15.84 14.82
N TRP A 40 -17.74 -15.81 16.15
CA TRP A 40 -17.47 -14.57 16.87
C TRP A 40 -16.13 -13.96 16.49
N LEU A 41 -15.07 -14.76 16.37
CA LEU A 41 -13.76 -14.30 15.88
C LEU A 41 -13.86 -13.75 14.46
N ALA A 42 -14.59 -14.42 13.57
CA ALA A 42 -14.85 -13.92 12.22
C ALA A 42 -15.63 -12.60 12.23
N THR A 43 -16.64 -12.46 13.10
CA THR A 43 -17.43 -11.23 13.25
C THR A 43 -16.57 -10.07 13.77
N LEU A 44 -15.73 -10.32 14.77
CA LEU A 44 -14.76 -9.33 15.29
C LEU A 44 -13.74 -8.94 14.22
N PHE A 45 -13.28 -9.89 13.43
CA PHE A 45 -12.42 -9.61 12.29
C PHE A 45 -13.12 -8.72 11.25
N MET A 46 -14.40 -8.98 10.94
CA MET A 46 -15.18 -8.12 10.03
C MET A 46 -15.37 -6.70 10.61
N LEU A 47 -15.61 -6.57 11.91
CA LEU A 47 -15.65 -5.26 12.59
C LEU A 47 -14.32 -4.50 12.41
N ASN A 48 -13.18 -5.17 12.61
CA ASN A 48 -11.87 -4.56 12.41
C ASN A 48 -11.60 -4.23 10.93
N PHE A 49 -11.98 -5.10 10.00
CA PHE A 49 -11.76 -4.92 8.57
C PHE A 49 -12.54 -3.73 8.00
N PHE A 50 -13.81 -3.57 8.41
CA PHE A 50 -14.68 -2.50 7.93
C PHE A 50 -14.59 -1.21 8.77
N ARG A 51 -13.57 -1.06 9.63
CA ARG A 51 -13.35 0.19 10.37
C ARG A 51 -13.02 1.34 9.41
N ASP A 52 -13.54 2.52 9.69
CA ASP A 52 -13.32 3.76 8.94
C ASP A 52 -13.13 4.94 9.93
N PRO A 53 -12.01 4.97 10.69
CA PRO A 53 -11.79 5.95 11.73
C PRO A 53 -11.62 7.37 11.16
N ALA A 54 -12.17 8.34 11.89
CA ALA A 54 -11.94 9.77 11.66
C ALA A 54 -10.46 10.16 11.85
N ARG A 55 -9.99 11.11 11.05
CA ARG A 55 -8.58 11.56 11.03
C ARG A 55 -8.45 13.05 10.77
N ASN A 56 -7.34 13.59 11.23
CA ASN A 56 -6.99 15.00 10.99
C ASN A 56 -6.35 15.15 9.62
N ILE A 57 -6.78 16.18 8.89
CA ILE A 57 -6.23 16.51 7.57
C ILE A 57 -5.13 17.57 7.80
N PRO A 58 -3.88 17.33 7.40
CA PRO A 58 -2.83 18.35 7.47
C PRO A 58 -3.16 19.58 6.63
N GLU A 59 -2.93 20.76 7.19
CA GLU A 59 -3.10 22.06 6.52
C GLU A 59 -1.86 22.42 5.71
N ALA A 60 -1.70 21.81 4.52
CA ALA A 60 -0.60 22.11 3.61
C ALA A 60 -1.09 22.10 2.15
N PRO A 61 -1.40 23.24 1.52
CA PRO A 61 -2.13 23.28 0.24
C PRO A 61 -1.45 22.53 -0.92
N ASP A 62 -0.14 22.43 -0.90
CA ASP A 62 0.73 21.72 -1.85
C ASP A 62 0.90 20.21 -1.52
N ALA A 63 0.47 19.75 -0.34
CA ALA A 63 0.62 18.35 0.06
C ALA A 63 -0.36 17.41 -0.65
N ILE A 64 0.20 16.30 -1.14
CA ILE A 64 -0.53 15.12 -1.61
C ILE A 64 -0.58 14.10 -0.47
N LEU A 65 -1.78 13.80 0.01
CA LEU A 65 -1.97 12.88 1.13
C LEU A 65 -2.08 11.43 0.67
N SER A 66 -1.80 10.52 1.60
CA SER A 66 -1.99 9.10 1.35
C SER A 66 -3.47 8.82 1.09
N PRO A 67 -3.82 8.14 -0.01
CA PRO A 67 -5.20 7.77 -0.28
C PRO A 67 -5.65 6.54 0.51
N ALA A 68 -4.72 5.81 1.13
CA ALA A 68 -4.95 4.53 1.79
C ALA A 68 -4.03 4.33 3.00
N ASP A 69 -4.44 3.43 3.89
CA ASP A 69 -3.56 2.88 4.93
C ASP A 69 -2.66 1.80 4.37
N GLY A 70 -1.45 1.71 4.88
CA GLY A 70 -0.61 0.56 4.66
C GLY A 70 0.86 0.90 4.60
N ARG A 71 1.55 0.33 3.62
CA ARG A 71 3.00 0.49 3.44
C ARG A 71 3.33 0.95 2.03
N VAL A 72 4.25 1.90 1.90
CA VAL A 72 4.79 2.29 0.60
C VAL A 72 5.60 1.13 0.04
N VAL A 73 5.26 0.69 -1.18
CA VAL A 73 5.94 -0.42 -1.86
C VAL A 73 6.69 0.02 -3.11
N VAL A 74 6.32 1.17 -3.69
CA VAL A 74 6.98 1.74 -4.88
C VAL A 74 7.08 3.25 -4.72
N VAL A 75 8.24 3.80 -5.06
CA VAL A 75 8.49 5.23 -5.30
C VAL A 75 9.44 5.32 -6.49
N GLU A 76 8.93 5.60 -7.67
CA GLU A 76 9.74 5.56 -8.90
C GLU A 76 9.18 6.47 -10.00
N LYS A 77 9.95 6.65 -11.08
CA LYS A 77 9.43 7.24 -12.32
C LYS A 77 8.69 6.17 -13.09
N ALA A 78 7.46 6.46 -13.48
CA ALA A 78 6.67 5.56 -14.31
C ALA A 78 5.78 6.35 -15.28
N ILE A 79 5.36 5.69 -16.36
CA ILE A 79 4.35 6.25 -17.25
C ILE A 79 2.97 6.04 -16.62
N ASP A 80 2.19 7.11 -16.52
CA ASP A 80 0.77 7.03 -16.17
C ASP A 80 0.01 6.39 -17.35
N PRO A 81 -0.56 5.19 -17.20
CA PRO A 81 -1.20 4.47 -18.30
C PRO A 81 -2.50 5.13 -18.79
N TYR A 82 -3.05 6.10 -18.06
CA TYR A 82 -4.32 6.75 -18.41
C TYR A 82 -4.13 8.11 -19.10
N ARG A 83 -3.05 8.82 -18.75
CA ARG A 83 -2.65 10.10 -19.37
C ARG A 83 -1.52 9.96 -20.38
N ASN A 84 -0.82 8.83 -20.38
CA ASN A 84 0.34 8.53 -21.23
C ASN A 84 1.46 9.58 -21.11
N VAL A 85 1.76 9.99 -19.87
CA VAL A 85 2.82 10.94 -19.52
C VAL A 85 3.73 10.36 -18.44
N GLU A 86 5.00 10.77 -18.43
CA GLU A 86 5.94 10.37 -17.39
C GLU A 86 5.60 11.07 -16.07
N THR A 87 5.65 10.32 -14.97
CA THR A 87 5.15 10.73 -13.65
C THR A 87 5.97 10.14 -12.53
N LEU A 88 5.91 10.78 -11.35
CA LEU A 88 6.28 10.15 -10.09
C LEU A 88 5.15 9.21 -9.66
N LYS A 89 5.44 7.91 -9.55
CA LYS A 89 4.51 6.90 -9.05
C LYS A 89 4.84 6.56 -7.61
N ILE A 90 3.83 6.64 -6.74
CA ILE A 90 3.90 6.17 -5.35
C ILE A 90 2.80 5.13 -5.15
N SER A 91 3.17 3.91 -4.75
CA SER A 91 2.23 2.83 -4.49
C SER A 91 2.14 2.51 -3.00
N VAL A 92 0.90 2.49 -2.49
CA VAL A 92 0.59 2.10 -1.11
C VAL A 92 -0.11 0.75 -1.12
N PHE A 93 0.51 -0.26 -0.51
CA PHE A 93 -0.05 -1.58 -0.32
C PHE A 93 -0.74 -1.69 1.04
N MET A 94 -1.96 -2.24 1.05
CA MET A 94 -2.82 -2.37 2.22
C MET A 94 -2.96 -3.85 2.58
N ASN A 95 -2.50 -4.23 3.77
CA ASN A 95 -2.74 -5.55 4.33
C ASN A 95 -4.20 -5.67 4.83
N VAL A 96 -4.61 -6.88 5.20
CA VAL A 96 -5.95 -7.20 5.69
C VAL A 96 -6.35 -6.49 6.99
N PHE A 97 -5.38 -5.99 7.77
CA PHE A 97 -5.63 -5.27 9.03
C PHE A 97 -5.67 -3.74 8.86
N ASP A 98 -5.30 -3.24 7.68
CA ASP A 98 -5.34 -1.81 7.35
C ASP A 98 -6.77 -1.33 7.09
N VAL A 99 -7.00 -0.01 7.07
CA VAL A 99 -8.31 0.56 6.71
C VAL A 99 -8.47 0.54 5.20
N HIS A 100 -9.47 -0.17 4.70
CA HIS A 100 -9.75 -0.30 3.25
C HIS A 100 -10.66 0.78 2.65
N SER A 101 -10.89 1.87 3.38
CA SER A 101 -11.56 3.06 2.87
C SER A 101 -10.55 3.95 2.12
N GLN A 102 -10.86 4.35 0.88
CA GLN A 102 -9.96 5.22 0.09
C GLN A 102 -10.39 6.68 0.16
N ARG A 103 -9.38 7.53 0.31
CA ARG A 103 -9.51 8.95 0.62
C ARG A 103 -8.86 9.79 -0.49
N ALA A 104 -9.45 10.93 -0.81
CA ALA A 104 -8.95 11.80 -1.87
C ALA A 104 -7.60 12.39 -1.46
N PRO A 105 -6.54 12.22 -2.28
CA PRO A 105 -5.20 12.67 -1.92
C PRO A 105 -5.04 14.19 -1.94
N ALA A 106 -5.88 14.88 -2.73
CA ALA A 106 -5.89 16.34 -2.87
C ALA A 106 -7.32 16.85 -3.11
N LYS A 107 -7.50 18.17 -3.06
CA LYS A 107 -8.75 18.84 -3.44
C LYS A 107 -8.72 19.15 -4.94
N GLY A 108 -9.77 18.76 -5.67
CA GLY A 108 -9.82 18.95 -7.12
C GLY A 108 -11.12 18.51 -7.76
N LYS A 109 -11.17 18.62 -9.08
CA LYS A 109 -12.29 18.19 -9.92
C LYS A 109 -11.91 16.95 -10.71
N ILE A 110 -12.77 15.93 -10.66
CA ILE A 110 -12.57 14.68 -11.37
C ILE A 110 -12.79 14.91 -12.86
N THR A 111 -11.76 14.68 -13.66
CA THR A 111 -11.81 14.83 -15.12
C THR A 111 -12.26 13.55 -15.81
N ASP A 112 -11.96 12.38 -15.23
CA ASP A 112 -12.38 11.10 -15.76
C ASP A 112 -12.37 10.00 -14.69
N VAL A 113 -13.18 8.96 -14.88
CA VAL A 113 -13.17 7.74 -14.05
C VAL A 113 -13.17 6.53 -14.98
N ARG A 114 -12.14 5.68 -14.87
CA ARG A 114 -11.93 4.54 -15.77
C ARG A 114 -11.83 3.24 -14.99
N TYR A 115 -12.87 2.44 -15.08
CA TYR A 115 -12.91 1.09 -14.55
C TYR A 115 -12.37 0.08 -15.57
N THR A 116 -11.51 -0.82 -15.12
CA THR A 116 -11.02 -1.97 -15.91
C THR A 116 -11.26 -3.23 -15.10
N ALA A 117 -12.04 -4.15 -15.65
CA ALA A 117 -12.18 -5.49 -15.07
C ALA A 117 -10.89 -6.29 -15.29
N GLY A 118 -10.47 -7.08 -14.30
CA GLY A 118 -9.23 -7.86 -14.39
C GLY A 118 -9.30 -9.24 -13.73
N SER A 119 -8.18 -9.97 -13.84
CA SER A 119 -7.94 -11.33 -13.34
C SER A 119 -7.41 -11.33 -11.88
N LYS A 120 -7.28 -12.52 -11.25
CA LYS A 120 -7.15 -12.70 -9.78
C LYS A 120 -5.69 -12.87 -9.31
N ILE A 121 -4.80 -11.90 -9.54
CA ILE A 121 -3.38 -11.99 -9.12
C ILE A 121 -3.16 -11.20 -7.81
N ASN A 122 -2.16 -11.57 -7.01
CA ASN A 122 -1.84 -10.83 -5.77
C ASN A 122 -1.27 -9.43 -6.09
N ALA A 123 -1.89 -8.38 -5.54
CA ALA A 123 -1.59 -6.97 -5.82
C ALA A 123 -0.18 -6.49 -5.40
N SER A 124 0.55 -7.27 -4.59
CA SER A 124 1.92 -6.92 -4.17
C SER A 124 2.98 -7.16 -5.25
N LEU A 125 2.65 -7.85 -6.34
CA LEU A 125 3.59 -8.14 -7.44
C LEU A 125 3.49 -7.07 -8.53
N ASP A 126 4.61 -6.66 -9.12
CA ASP A 126 4.66 -5.61 -10.16
C ASP A 126 3.76 -5.91 -11.37
N LYS A 127 3.64 -7.20 -11.73
CA LYS A 127 2.78 -7.70 -12.81
C LYS A 127 1.28 -7.66 -12.51
N ALA A 128 0.87 -7.46 -11.25
CA ALA A 128 -0.54 -7.40 -10.88
C ALA A 128 -1.24 -6.11 -11.35
N SER A 129 -0.46 -5.08 -11.68
CA SER A 129 -0.94 -3.74 -12.05
C SER A 129 -1.72 -3.70 -13.37
N SER A 130 -1.34 -4.54 -14.34
CA SER A 130 -1.96 -4.58 -15.68
C SER A 130 -3.12 -5.56 -15.77
N GLU A 131 -3.06 -6.64 -14.99
CA GLU A 131 -3.97 -7.78 -15.10
C GLU A 131 -5.14 -7.70 -14.11
N ASN A 132 -4.99 -7.06 -12.94
CA ASN A 132 -6.03 -7.03 -11.91
C ASN A 132 -7.15 -6.02 -12.17
N GLU A 133 -8.29 -6.27 -11.51
CA GLU A 133 -9.37 -5.28 -11.44
C GLU A 133 -8.85 -3.96 -10.87
N ARG A 134 -9.13 -2.88 -11.57
CA ARG A 134 -8.66 -1.55 -11.21
C ARG A 134 -9.67 -0.46 -11.57
N ASN A 135 -9.65 0.61 -10.80
CA ASN A 135 -10.45 1.80 -11.04
C ASN A 135 -9.56 3.03 -10.91
N ALA A 136 -9.39 3.77 -12.00
CA ALA A 136 -8.58 4.98 -12.03
C ALA A 136 -9.44 6.22 -11.97
N ILE A 137 -9.02 7.17 -11.14
CA ILE A 137 -9.63 8.48 -10.99
C ILE A 137 -8.59 9.49 -11.47
N LEU A 138 -8.94 10.22 -12.54
CA LEU A 138 -8.16 11.32 -13.05
C LEU A 138 -8.74 12.60 -12.48
N MET A 139 -7.89 13.45 -11.91
CA MET A 139 -8.32 14.65 -11.22
C MET A 139 -7.39 15.81 -11.50
N THR A 140 -7.96 16.97 -11.82
CA THR A 140 -7.24 18.24 -11.82
C THR A 140 -7.40 18.88 -10.44
N THR A 141 -6.29 19.09 -9.76
CA THR A 141 -6.24 19.77 -8.46
C THR A 141 -6.73 21.21 -8.57
N THR A 142 -7.02 21.85 -7.43
CA THR A 142 -7.47 23.26 -7.41
C THR A 142 -6.43 24.21 -7.98
N SER A 143 -5.14 23.84 -7.95
CA SER A 143 -4.04 24.59 -8.54
C SER A 143 -3.81 24.29 -10.04
N GLY A 144 -4.69 23.51 -10.68
CA GLY A 144 -4.60 23.20 -12.11
C GLY A 144 -3.66 22.05 -12.45
N ARG A 145 -3.11 21.35 -11.45
CA ARG A 145 -2.20 20.22 -11.65
C ARG A 145 -2.97 18.92 -11.83
N ASP A 146 -2.64 18.13 -12.86
CA ASP A 146 -3.28 16.83 -13.11
C ASP A 146 -2.60 15.69 -12.35
N ILE A 147 -3.40 14.92 -11.62
CA ILE A 147 -2.98 13.72 -10.89
C ILE A 147 -3.91 12.54 -11.22
N THR A 148 -3.38 11.33 -11.10
CA THR A 148 -4.17 10.10 -11.23
C THR A 148 -3.98 9.26 -9.99
N PHE A 149 -5.05 8.67 -9.46
CA PHE A 149 -4.95 7.65 -8.43
C PHE A 149 -5.79 6.43 -8.78
N VAL A 150 -5.23 5.25 -8.58
CA VAL A 150 -5.75 4.00 -9.11
C VAL A 150 -5.93 3.01 -7.98
N GLN A 151 -7.18 2.61 -7.76
CA GLN A 151 -7.53 1.50 -6.88
C GLN A 151 -7.21 0.19 -7.61
N ILE A 152 -6.49 -0.73 -6.98
CA ILE A 152 -6.11 -2.02 -7.58
C ILE A 152 -6.44 -3.13 -6.59
N ALA A 153 -7.46 -3.93 -6.91
CA ALA A 153 -7.87 -5.04 -6.06
C ALA A 153 -6.92 -6.23 -6.20
N GLY A 154 -6.73 -6.98 -5.12
CA GLY A 154 -5.91 -8.19 -5.09
C GLY A 154 -6.63 -9.46 -5.56
N LEU A 155 -6.28 -10.60 -4.94
CA LEU A 155 -6.58 -11.99 -5.35
C LEU A 155 -8.08 -12.34 -5.54
N VAL A 156 -9.01 -11.41 -5.29
CA VAL A 156 -10.44 -11.66 -5.44
C VAL A 156 -11.12 -10.53 -6.21
N ALA A 157 -11.65 -10.87 -7.39
CA ALA A 157 -12.30 -9.94 -8.31
C ALA A 157 -13.70 -9.46 -7.83
N ARG A 158 -14.10 -8.28 -8.33
CA ARG A 158 -15.35 -7.51 -8.13
C ARG A 158 -15.52 -6.89 -6.75
N ARG A 159 -14.51 -6.14 -6.31
CA ARG A 159 -14.45 -5.61 -4.93
C ARG A 159 -14.17 -4.12 -4.82
N ILE A 160 -13.92 -3.43 -5.93
CA ILE A 160 -13.73 -1.98 -5.92
C ILE A 160 -15.08 -1.28 -5.94
N LEU A 161 -15.28 -0.40 -4.98
CA LEU A 161 -16.40 0.53 -4.93
C LEU A 161 -15.88 1.93 -5.19
N CYS A 162 -16.41 2.56 -6.22
CA CYS A 162 -16.20 3.95 -6.54
C CYS A 162 -17.50 4.70 -6.30
N TYR A 163 -17.48 5.73 -5.46
CA TYR A 163 -18.65 6.53 -5.13
C TYR A 163 -18.71 7.83 -5.91
N VAL A 164 -17.70 8.12 -6.73
CA VAL A 164 -17.55 9.37 -7.45
C VAL A 164 -17.60 9.15 -8.95
N ASN A 165 -18.05 10.19 -9.67
CA ASN A 165 -18.17 10.18 -11.12
C ASN A 165 -17.36 11.33 -11.74
N LYS A 166 -17.16 11.25 -13.06
CA LYS A 166 -16.63 12.36 -13.85
C LYS A 166 -17.43 13.64 -13.59
N GLY A 167 -16.73 14.74 -13.34
CA GLY A 167 -17.33 16.05 -13.06
C GLY A 167 -17.52 16.35 -11.57
N ASP A 168 -17.51 15.34 -10.71
CA ASP A 168 -17.58 15.54 -9.25
C ASP A 168 -16.35 16.31 -8.76
N SER A 169 -16.53 17.07 -7.68
CA SER A 169 -15.43 17.68 -6.93
C SER A 169 -15.18 16.91 -5.65
N LEU A 170 -13.90 16.71 -5.33
CA LEU A 170 -13.45 16.08 -4.10
C LEU A 170 -12.75 17.11 -3.23
N VAL A 171 -13.04 17.12 -1.94
CA VAL A 171 -12.18 17.74 -0.95
C VAL A 171 -11.11 16.76 -0.49
N ARG A 172 -9.98 17.28 -0.05
CA ARG A 172 -8.89 16.46 0.46
C ARG A 172 -9.36 15.63 1.66
N GLY A 173 -9.00 14.34 1.71
CA GLY A 173 -9.46 13.42 2.76
C GLY A 173 -10.92 12.96 2.60
N GLU A 174 -11.64 13.43 1.58
CA GLU A 174 -12.98 12.95 1.27
C GLU A 174 -12.95 11.47 0.88
N ARG A 175 -13.90 10.69 1.37
CA ARG A 175 -14.01 9.28 0.99
C ARG A 175 -14.58 9.18 -0.43
N TYR A 176 -13.80 8.63 -1.35
CA TYR A 176 -14.24 8.44 -2.73
C TYR A 176 -14.51 6.97 -3.10
N GLY A 177 -14.02 6.03 -2.27
CA GLY A 177 -14.15 4.61 -2.58
C GLY A 177 -13.88 3.67 -1.42
N PHE A 178 -14.00 2.38 -1.70
CA PHE A 178 -13.65 1.29 -0.79
C PHE A 178 -13.18 0.07 -1.61
N ILE A 179 -12.17 -0.66 -1.13
CA ILE A 179 -11.70 -1.89 -1.81
C ILE A 179 -11.77 -3.05 -0.84
N ARG A 180 -12.58 -4.07 -1.13
CA ARG A 180 -12.68 -5.22 -0.23
C ARG A 180 -11.46 -6.14 -0.37
N PHE A 181 -10.88 -6.52 0.78
CA PHE A 181 -9.84 -7.51 1.01
C PHE A 181 -8.56 -7.40 0.16
N GLY A 182 -7.53 -6.77 0.72
CA GLY A 182 -6.16 -6.80 0.19
C GLY A 182 -6.03 -6.00 -1.10
N SER A 183 -5.35 -4.86 -1.04
CA SER A 183 -5.40 -3.89 -2.12
C SER A 183 -4.13 -3.08 -2.22
N ARG A 184 -3.94 -2.46 -3.37
CA ARG A 184 -2.97 -1.40 -3.59
C ARG A 184 -3.68 -0.15 -4.06
N VAL A 185 -3.12 1.02 -3.76
CA VAL A 185 -3.49 2.27 -4.41
C VAL A 185 -2.23 2.90 -4.98
N ASP A 186 -2.25 3.15 -6.29
CA ASP A 186 -1.17 3.85 -6.99
C ASP A 186 -1.54 5.32 -7.13
N VAL A 187 -0.59 6.22 -6.88
CA VAL A 187 -0.73 7.67 -7.09
C VAL A 187 0.32 8.10 -8.10
N TYR A 188 -0.13 8.69 -9.20
CA TYR A 188 0.71 9.23 -10.26
C TYR A 188 0.67 10.76 -10.21
N LEU A 189 1.83 11.35 -10.00
CA LEU A 189 2.03 12.79 -9.82
C LEU A 189 2.91 13.36 -10.93
N PRO A 190 2.75 14.63 -11.29
CA PRO A 190 3.72 15.35 -12.13
C PRO A 190 5.17 15.17 -11.60
N LEU A 191 6.15 15.17 -12.51
CA LEU A 191 7.55 14.89 -12.18
C LEU A 191 8.23 15.95 -11.30
N ASP A 192 7.67 17.16 -11.21
CA ASP A 192 8.13 18.22 -10.31
C ASP A 192 7.62 18.03 -8.87
N ALA A 193 6.82 16.99 -8.62
CA ALA A 193 6.45 16.58 -7.27
C ALA A 193 7.68 16.02 -6.52
N SER A 194 7.83 16.44 -5.27
CA SER A 194 8.89 15.99 -4.39
C SER A 194 8.36 14.92 -3.43
N PRO A 195 8.82 13.65 -3.53
CA PRO A 195 8.38 12.59 -2.63
C PRO A 195 8.83 12.87 -1.18
N ASN A 196 7.90 12.70 -0.24
CA ASN A 196 8.13 12.86 1.20
C ASN A 196 8.22 11.51 1.95
N VAL A 197 7.98 10.40 1.24
CA VAL A 197 8.03 9.04 1.76
C VAL A 197 9.06 8.20 1.00
N ALA A 198 9.54 7.15 1.65
CA ALA A 198 10.39 6.11 1.07
C ALA A 198 9.65 4.77 1.03
N ILE A 199 10.14 3.86 0.17
CA ILE A 199 9.70 2.45 0.19
C ILE A 199 9.84 1.92 1.62
N GLY A 200 8.86 1.14 2.07
CA GLY A 200 8.82 0.59 3.42
C GLY A 200 8.14 1.48 4.45
N ASP A 201 7.91 2.77 4.21
CA ASP A 201 7.25 3.64 5.18
C ASP A 201 5.80 3.20 5.44
N LYS A 202 5.39 3.22 6.71
CA LYS A 202 3.98 3.04 7.09
C LYS A 202 3.24 4.34 6.90
N VAL A 203 2.12 4.30 6.20
CA VAL A 203 1.31 5.47 5.87
C VAL A 203 -0.14 5.27 6.30
N ARG A 204 -0.77 6.39 6.63
CA ARG A 204 -2.16 6.47 7.04
C ARG A 204 -2.91 7.36 6.06
N ALA A 205 -4.00 6.85 5.50
CA ALA A 205 -4.91 7.61 4.68
C ALA A 205 -5.25 8.96 5.35
N THR A 206 -5.32 10.05 4.58
CA THR A 206 -5.68 11.40 5.08
C THR A 206 -4.67 12.08 6.01
N GLU A 207 -3.73 11.37 6.64
CA GLU A 207 -2.78 11.96 7.60
C GLU A 207 -1.38 12.08 7.01
N THR A 208 -0.90 11.03 6.35
CA THR A 208 0.47 11.00 5.85
C THR A 208 0.59 11.76 4.54
N ILE A 209 1.53 12.71 4.47
CA ILE A 209 1.91 13.39 3.24
C ILE A 209 2.83 12.47 2.43
N LEU A 210 2.39 12.03 1.25
CA LEU A 210 3.18 11.22 0.32
C LEU A 210 4.21 12.06 -0.43
N ALA A 211 3.81 13.26 -0.87
CA ALA A 211 4.64 14.15 -1.66
C ALA A 211 4.16 15.60 -1.53
N PHE A 212 5.05 16.54 -1.83
CA PHE A 212 4.73 17.93 -2.05
C PHE A 212 4.66 18.19 -3.56
N LEU A 213 3.52 18.68 -4.03
CA LEU A 213 3.29 19.05 -5.42
C LEU A 213 3.24 20.58 -5.50
N PRO A 214 4.23 21.24 -6.14
CA PRO A 214 4.23 22.67 -6.30
C PRO A 214 2.89 23.19 -6.85
N LEU A 215 2.37 24.27 -6.26
CA LEU A 215 1.08 24.84 -6.67
C LEU A 215 1.14 25.36 -8.10
N GLU A 216 2.27 25.97 -8.48
CA GLU A 216 2.53 26.44 -9.83
C GLU A 216 3.51 25.49 -10.53
N GLN A 217 3.30 25.29 -11.83
CA GLN A 217 4.23 24.54 -12.66
C GLN A 217 5.39 25.46 -13.05
N ASP A 218 6.63 25.04 -12.78
CA ASP A 218 7.80 25.76 -13.25
C ASP A 218 7.89 25.67 -14.79
N PRO A 219 7.83 26.79 -15.54
CA PRO A 219 7.91 26.78 -17.00
C PRO A 219 9.25 26.29 -17.53
N ASN A 220 10.31 26.27 -16.72
CA ASN A 220 11.64 25.78 -17.09
C ASN A 220 11.92 24.36 -16.58
N PHE A 221 10.91 23.67 -16.07
CA PHE A 221 11.06 22.32 -15.53
C PHE A 221 11.56 21.34 -16.61
N ASP A 222 12.74 20.76 -16.39
CA ASP A 222 13.36 19.77 -17.27
C ASP A 222 13.17 18.34 -16.70
N PRO A 223 12.22 17.55 -17.24
CA PRO A 223 11.93 16.21 -16.73
C PRO A 223 13.10 15.23 -16.86
N SER A 224 14.05 15.49 -17.79
CA SER A 224 15.20 14.62 -18.03
C SER A 224 16.23 14.64 -16.90
N LYS A 225 16.25 15.73 -16.11
CA LYS A 225 17.22 15.92 -15.00
C LYS A 225 16.73 15.40 -13.66
N VAL A 226 15.45 15.03 -13.55
CA VAL A 226 14.89 14.52 -12.30
C VAL A 226 15.50 13.14 -12.01
N GLN A 227 16.22 12.99 -10.90
CA GLN A 227 16.60 11.67 -10.37
C GLN A 227 15.78 11.41 -9.11
N ILE A 228 15.03 10.31 -9.10
CA ILE A 228 14.32 9.88 -7.89
C ILE A 228 15.31 9.07 -7.06
N GLU A 229 15.97 9.74 -6.12
CA GLU A 229 16.76 9.06 -5.11
C GLU A 229 15.80 8.37 -4.13
N ASN A 230 15.88 7.05 -4.06
CA ASN A 230 15.29 6.30 -2.97
C ASN A 230 15.99 6.73 -1.67
N LYS A 231 15.38 7.63 -0.89
CA LYS A 231 15.82 8.05 0.45
C LYS A 231 15.75 6.87 1.43
N HIS A 232 16.63 5.88 1.25
CA HIS A 232 16.77 4.71 2.13
C HIS A 232 17.97 4.82 3.08
N SER A 233 18.54 6.03 3.24
CA SER A 233 19.83 6.20 3.95
C SER A 233 19.84 7.27 5.05
N THR A 234 18.79 8.07 5.25
CA THR A 234 18.80 9.09 6.33
C THR A 234 17.76 8.80 7.41
N SER A 235 18.28 8.32 8.54
CA SER A 235 17.59 8.18 9.83
C SER A 235 16.81 9.46 10.19
N PRO A 236 15.64 9.36 10.86
CA PRO A 236 14.91 10.51 11.40
C PRO A 236 15.79 11.48 12.22
N ALA A 237 16.84 10.98 12.87
CA ALA A 237 17.80 11.78 13.62
C ALA A 237 18.70 12.67 12.73
N ALA A 238 18.96 12.26 11.48
CA ALA A 238 19.71 13.05 10.52
C ALA A 238 18.88 14.23 9.97
N ARG A 239 17.55 14.03 9.80
CA ARG A 239 16.61 15.09 9.39
C ARG A 239 16.49 16.18 10.47
N LEU A 240 16.34 15.76 11.73
CA LEU A 240 16.28 16.67 12.88
C LEU A 240 17.60 17.44 13.12
N LYS A 241 18.74 16.86 12.74
CA LYS A 241 20.04 17.57 12.75
C LYS A 241 20.13 18.62 11.64
N ALA A 242 19.69 18.31 10.43
CA ALA A 242 19.71 19.27 9.31
C ALA A 242 18.83 20.49 9.61
N ASP A 243 17.60 20.28 10.09
CA ASP A 243 16.67 21.37 10.43
C ASP A 243 17.22 22.24 11.59
N LYS A 244 17.88 21.63 12.59
CA LYS A 244 18.52 22.36 13.69
C LYS A 244 19.74 23.18 13.23
N ILE A 245 20.53 22.66 12.29
CA ILE A 245 21.68 23.38 11.73
C ILE A 245 21.19 24.62 10.98
N GLU A 246 20.17 24.47 10.14
CA GLU A 246 19.59 25.58 9.37
C GLU A 246 18.95 26.65 10.28
N GLN A 247 18.30 26.22 11.37
CA GLN A 247 17.74 27.13 12.37
C GLN A 247 18.84 27.86 13.17
N SER A 248 19.94 27.18 13.51
CA SER A 248 21.08 27.79 14.22
C SER A 248 21.84 28.83 13.38
N GLN A 249 21.94 28.60 12.07
CA GLN A 249 22.59 29.54 11.14
C GLN A 249 21.77 30.83 10.92
N ARG A 250 20.44 30.75 11.01
CA ARG A 250 19.56 31.94 11.00
C ARG A 250 19.68 32.76 12.28
N LEU A 251 19.76 32.10 13.44
CA LEU A 251 19.93 32.75 14.74
C LEU A 251 21.30 33.45 14.88
N SER A 252 22.37 32.93 14.27
CA SER A 252 23.67 33.62 14.26
C SER A 252 23.64 34.90 13.42
N SER A 253 22.95 34.91 12.28
CA SER A 253 22.88 36.12 11.43
C SER A 253 22.08 37.27 12.05
N GLU A 254 21.12 36.97 12.93
CA GLU A 254 20.35 37.99 13.66
C GLU A 254 21.18 38.64 14.79
N ASN A 255 22.01 37.87 15.50
CA ASN A 255 22.89 38.41 16.55
C ASN A 255 24.00 39.32 16.02
N ASP A 256 24.58 39.00 14.85
CA ASP A 256 25.58 39.84 14.19
C ASP A 256 25.00 41.20 13.76
N LEU A 257 23.71 41.25 13.42
CA LEU A 257 23.01 42.48 13.07
C LEU A 257 22.80 43.38 14.30
N ASP A 258 22.46 42.79 15.45
CA ASP A 258 22.24 43.48 16.72
C ASP A 258 23.53 44.08 17.30
N GLU A 259 24.67 43.39 17.14
CA GLU A 259 25.97 43.88 17.58
C GLU A 259 26.43 45.08 16.74
N GLN A 260 26.19 45.06 15.42
CA GLN A 260 26.46 46.19 14.53
C GLN A 260 25.59 47.42 14.85
N ILE A 261 24.32 47.22 15.21
CA ILE A 261 23.42 48.31 15.63
C ILE A 261 23.93 48.96 16.92
N ARG A 262 24.33 48.15 17.92
CA ARG A 262 24.87 48.66 19.19
C ARG A 262 26.17 49.46 19.01
N ALA A 263 27.07 48.97 18.17
CA ALA A 263 28.32 49.67 17.85
C ALA A 263 28.07 51.04 17.20
N ARG A 264 27.05 51.13 16.33
CA ARG A 264 26.65 52.39 15.68
C ARG A 264 26.07 53.41 16.66
N VAL A 265 25.22 52.95 17.58
CA VAL A 265 24.63 53.81 18.63
C VAL A 265 25.69 54.33 19.59
N ALA A 266 26.66 53.50 19.99
CA ALA A 266 27.77 53.90 20.85
C ALA A 266 28.69 54.94 20.18
N ALA A 267 29.00 54.77 18.89
CA ALA A 267 29.81 55.73 18.13
C ALA A 267 29.11 57.08 17.97
N GLN A 268 27.78 57.08 17.80
CA GLN A 268 26.98 58.31 17.69
C GLN A 268 26.93 59.09 19.00
N PHE A 269 26.84 58.39 20.14
CA PHE A 269 26.87 59.00 21.47
C PHE A 269 28.21 59.69 21.79
N GLN A 270 29.30 59.17 21.23
CA GLN A 270 30.65 59.72 21.40
C GLN A 270 30.91 60.98 20.55
N GLN A 271 30.15 61.17 19.47
CA GLN A 271 30.23 62.36 18.62
C GLN A 271 29.48 63.57 19.20
N GLU A 272 28.44 63.34 20.03
CA GLU A 272 27.53 64.40 20.49
C GLU A 272 27.95 65.09 21.80
N ASN A 273 28.98 64.61 22.51
CA ASN A 273 29.41 65.21 23.80
C ASN A 273 30.94 65.31 23.97
N PRO A 274 31.60 66.39 23.49
CA PRO A 274 33.06 66.48 23.50
C PRO A 274 33.67 67.18 24.73
N THR A 275 32.88 67.79 25.63
CA THR A 275 33.46 68.59 26.74
C THR A 275 32.74 68.39 28.06
N ALA A 276 33.25 67.48 28.88
CA ALA A 276 33.03 67.50 30.33
C ALA A 276 34.35 67.16 31.03
N HIS A 277 35.06 68.21 31.46
CA HIS A 277 36.13 68.11 32.44
C HIS A 277 35.87 69.16 33.52
N SER A 278 35.57 68.72 34.74
CA SER A 278 35.83 69.45 35.99
C SER A 278 35.23 68.72 37.19
N GLY A 279 36.06 68.45 38.20
CA GLY A 279 35.61 68.32 39.59
C GLY A 279 35.79 66.92 40.20
N SER A 280 36.03 66.90 41.51
CA SER A 280 36.44 65.77 42.36
C SER A 280 35.59 64.49 42.31
N ILE A 281 34.50 64.46 41.55
CA ILE A 281 33.65 63.29 41.29
C ILE A 281 34.36 62.29 40.35
N ALA A 282 35.20 62.77 39.42
CA ALA A 282 35.89 61.93 38.44
C ALA A 282 36.92 60.95 39.06
N LYS A 283 37.41 61.23 40.28
CA LYS A 283 38.42 60.38 40.94
C LYS A 283 37.79 59.17 41.63
N GLU A 284 36.64 59.37 42.28
CA GLU A 284 35.87 58.28 42.89
C GLU A 284 35.20 57.39 41.83
N GLU A 285 34.66 57.98 40.75
CA GLU A 285 34.10 57.21 39.63
C GLU A 285 35.18 56.38 38.91
N TRP A 286 36.40 56.91 38.77
CA TRP A 286 37.54 56.19 38.20
C TRP A 286 38.00 55.03 39.11
N GLU A 287 38.02 55.24 40.43
CA GLU A 287 38.36 54.17 41.38
C GLU A 287 37.29 53.06 41.42
N VAL A 288 36.01 53.42 41.34
CA VAL A 288 34.91 52.46 41.22
C VAL A 288 34.96 51.71 39.89
N ALA A 289 35.24 52.40 38.78
CA ALA A 289 35.40 51.80 37.46
C ALA A 289 36.60 50.84 37.41
N ALA A 290 37.74 51.20 38.02
CA ALA A 290 38.91 50.34 38.13
C ALA A 290 38.63 49.09 38.98
N ARG A 291 37.86 49.24 40.06
CA ARG A 291 37.47 48.13 40.94
C ARG A 291 36.48 47.18 40.25
N LEU A 292 35.54 47.71 39.47
CA LEU A 292 34.63 46.93 38.64
C LEU A 292 35.35 46.21 37.50
N ALA A 293 36.32 46.86 36.83
CA ALA A 293 37.13 46.25 35.79
C ALA A 293 37.96 45.08 36.34
N LYS A 294 38.50 45.21 37.56
CA LYS A 294 39.21 44.13 38.24
C LYS A 294 38.29 42.93 38.56
N ILE A 295 37.10 43.20 39.09
CA ILE A 295 36.09 42.15 39.37
C ILE A 295 35.61 41.48 38.08
N GLN A 296 35.47 42.24 36.99
CA GLN A 296 35.12 41.68 35.68
C GLN A 296 36.25 40.82 35.10
N ALA A 297 37.50 41.25 35.24
CA ALA A 297 38.67 40.47 34.81
C ALA A 297 38.83 39.17 35.61
N GLU A 298 38.63 39.20 36.93
CA GLU A 298 38.65 38.00 37.79
C GLU A 298 37.52 37.03 37.40
N ARG A 299 36.29 37.53 37.18
CA ARG A 299 35.15 36.71 36.70
C ARG A 299 35.31 36.21 35.26
N GLN A 300 36.11 36.87 34.43
CA GLN A 300 36.44 36.37 33.09
C GLN A 300 37.51 35.28 33.16
N ALA A 301 38.52 35.45 34.02
CA ALA A 301 39.54 34.45 34.27
C ALA A 301 38.94 33.16 34.87
N GLU A 302 38.02 33.27 35.83
CA GLU A 302 37.30 32.11 36.38
C GLU A 302 36.46 31.39 35.32
N ARG A 303 35.74 32.14 34.47
CA ARG A 303 34.95 31.56 33.37
C ARG A 303 35.82 30.89 32.30
N GLN A 304 37.01 31.43 32.02
CA GLN A 304 37.99 30.84 31.10
C GLN A 304 38.69 29.60 31.69
N ALA A 305 38.82 29.51 33.01
CA ALA A 305 39.38 28.36 33.69
C ALA A 305 38.43 27.15 33.75
N GLU A 306 37.11 27.37 33.85
CA GLU A 306 36.09 26.29 33.80
C GLU A 306 35.81 25.74 32.39
N THR A 307 36.16 26.50 31.35
CA THR A 307 35.87 26.14 29.94
C THR A 307 36.55 24.84 29.48
N PRO A 308 37.86 24.60 29.71
CA PRO A 308 38.53 23.39 29.23
C PRO A 308 38.07 22.10 29.93
N GLU A 309 37.64 22.17 31.19
CA GLU A 309 37.11 21.01 31.91
C GLU A 309 35.69 20.66 31.45
N ARG A 310 34.85 21.68 31.23
CA ARG A 310 33.53 21.52 30.59
C ARG A 310 33.65 20.94 29.17
N GLU A 311 34.58 21.43 28.36
CA GLU A 311 34.81 20.92 27.01
C GLU A 311 35.25 19.46 27.00
N ARG A 312 36.09 19.03 27.95
CA ARG A 312 36.46 17.61 28.11
C ARG A 312 35.28 16.73 28.49
N ILE A 313 34.40 17.19 29.40
CA ILE A 313 33.21 16.44 29.79
C ILE A 313 32.22 16.33 28.61
N ILE A 314 32.02 17.41 27.86
CA ILE A 314 31.15 17.43 26.67
C ILE A 314 31.73 16.52 25.58
N ALA A 315 33.05 16.55 25.35
CA ALA A 315 33.72 15.69 24.38
C ALA A 315 33.65 14.21 24.78
N ALA A 316 33.81 13.89 26.06
CA ALA A 316 33.65 12.52 26.58
C ALA A 316 32.20 12.02 26.43
N ALA A 317 31.21 12.85 26.76
CA ALA A 317 29.79 12.51 26.59
C ALA A 317 29.43 12.32 25.10
N ALA A 318 29.97 13.16 24.21
CA ALA A 318 29.76 13.03 22.76
C ALA A 318 30.38 11.73 22.20
N ALA A 319 31.58 11.36 22.65
CA ALA A 319 32.23 10.10 22.26
C ALA A 319 31.47 8.86 22.76
N GLU A 320 30.89 8.92 23.97
CA GLU A 320 30.07 7.85 24.52
C GLU A 320 28.74 7.71 23.77
N GLU A 321 28.10 8.83 23.42
CA GLU A 321 26.89 8.84 22.59
C GLU A 321 27.14 8.24 21.20
N GLU A 322 28.29 8.56 20.60
CA GLU A 322 28.69 8.01 19.30
C GLU A 322 28.96 6.49 19.38
N ALA A 323 29.62 6.03 20.45
CA ALA A 323 29.85 4.60 20.67
C ALA A 323 28.53 3.83 20.87
N VAL A 324 27.56 4.40 21.59
CA VAL A 324 26.22 3.81 21.77
C VAL A 324 25.47 3.75 20.43
N ARG A 325 25.55 4.81 19.62
CA ARG A 325 24.95 4.83 18.27
C ARG A 325 25.55 3.77 17.35
N GLN A 326 26.86 3.56 17.40
CA GLN A 326 27.54 2.53 16.60
C GLN A 326 27.12 1.10 17.02
N ARG A 327 27.00 0.83 18.32
CA ARG A 327 26.50 -0.47 18.82
C ARG A 327 25.06 -0.72 18.39
N LEU A 328 24.18 0.27 18.52
CA LEU A 328 22.78 0.15 18.10
C LEU A 328 22.67 -0.09 16.59
N ALA A 329 23.50 0.58 15.78
CA ALA A 329 23.54 0.36 14.34
C ALA A 329 24.02 -1.06 13.96
N GLN A 330 25.02 -1.59 14.69
CA GLN A 330 25.47 -2.97 14.50
C GLN A 330 24.39 -4.00 14.86
N GLU A 331 23.71 -3.82 16.00
CA GLU A 331 22.61 -4.71 16.41
C GLU A 331 21.45 -4.68 15.40
N GLN A 332 21.09 -3.49 14.89
CA GLN A 332 20.06 -3.34 13.86
C GLN A 332 20.47 -4.02 12.54
N ALA A 333 21.72 -3.90 12.13
CA ALA A 333 22.23 -4.56 10.94
C ALA A 333 22.21 -6.10 11.09
N GLU A 334 22.57 -6.62 12.26
CA GLU A 334 22.54 -8.06 12.54
C GLU A 334 21.09 -8.59 12.57
N GLN A 335 20.16 -7.85 13.16
CA GLN A 335 18.74 -8.20 13.14
C GLN A 335 18.16 -8.17 11.72
N ALA A 336 18.52 -7.16 10.91
CA ALA A 336 18.10 -7.09 9.51
C ALA A 336 18.65 -8.26 8.69
N ALA A 337 19.92 -8.65 8.90
CA ALA A 337 20.52 -9.81 8.25
C ALA A 337 19.82 -11.13 8.64
N LYS A 338 19.50 -11.32 9.93
CA LYS A 338 18.74 -12.49 10.41
C LYS A 338 17.32 -12.54 9.83
N GLN A 339 16.65 -11.39 9.74
CA GLN A 339 15.32 -11.30 9.12
C GLN A 339 15.37 -11.62 7.62
N GLU A 340 16.38 -11.14 6.92
CA GLU A 340 16.53 -11.42 5.48
C GLU A 340 16.84 -12.89 5.22
N GLN A 341 17.71 -13.51 6.01
CA GLN A 341 17.96 -14.96 5.94
C GLN A 341 16.69 -15.77 6.23
N ALA A 342 15.91 -15.39 7.25
CA ALA A 342 14.64 -16.04 7.55
C ALA A 342 13.62 -15.89 6.40
N ARG A 343 13.59 -14.73 5.74
CA ARG A 343 12.74 -14.46 4.58
C ARG A 343 13.13 -15.33 3.38
N ILE A 344 14.42 -15.43 3.08
CA ILE A 344 14.94 -16.29 2.01
C ILE A 344 14.60 -17.75 2.29
N GLN A 345 14.76 -18.22 3.52
CA GLN A 345 14.44 -19.59 3.90
C GLN A 345 12.93 -19.88 3.84
N ALA A 346 12.09 -18.92 4.25
CA ALA A 346 10.64 -19.00 4.11
C ALA A 346 10.21 -19.04 2.63
N GLU A 347 10.86 -18.27 1.75
CA GLU A 347 10.57 -18.29 0.32
C GLU A 347 10.98 -19.63 -0.32
N GLN A 348 12.14 -20.17 0.05
CA GLN A 348 12.61 -21.47 -0.44
C GLN A 348 11.68 -22.61 0.01
N THR A 349 11.24 -22.61 1.26
CA THR A 349 10.31 -23.61 1.78
C THR A 349 8.94 -23.51 1.12
N ALA A 350 8.41 -22.29 0.93
CA ALA A 350 7.15 -22.07 0.21
C ALA A 350 7.22 -22.53 -1.25
N LYS A 351 8.35 -22.28 -1.95
CA LYS A 351 8.57 -22.78 -3.31
C LYS A 351 8.61 -24.30 -3.37
N ALA A 352 9.29 -24.95 -2.42
CA ALA A 352 9.36 -26.40 -2.36
C ALA A 352 7.97 -27.02 -2.07
N GLU A 353 7.19 -26.42 -1.17
CA GLU A 353 5.82 -26.87 -0.88
C GLU A 353 4.89 -26.68 -2.09
N ALA A 354 4.96 -25.54 -2.76
CA ALA A 354 4.21 -25.28 -3.98
C ALA A 354 4.53 -26.30 -5.09
N GLN A 355 5.81 -26.67 -5.26
CA GLN A 355 6.21 -27.72 -6.20
C GLN A 355 5.64 -29.10 -5.83
N ARG A 356 5.61 -29.45 -4.53
CA ARG A 356 5.00 -30.69 -4.07
C ARG A 356 3.50 -30.73 -4.34
N ILE A 357 2.79 -29.65 -4.04
CA ILE A 357 1.34 -29.54 -4.31
C ILE A 357 1.07 -29.65 -5.82
N ALA A 358 1.86 -28.96 -6.65
CA ALA A 358 1.71 -29.03 -8.10
C ALA A 358 1.95 -30.46 -8.64
N ALA A 359 2.96 -31.16 -8.13
CA ALA A 359 3.24 -32.56 -8.51
C ALA A 359 2.10 -33.50 -8.09
N GLU A 360 1.53 -33.32 -6.90
CA GLU A 360 0.40 -34.10 -6.41
C GLU A 360 -0.87 -33.84 -7.22
N GLN A 361 -1.15 -32.58 -7.57
CA GLN A 361 -2.26 -32.23 -8.46
C GLN A 361 -2.11 -32.84 -9.84
N ALA A 362 -0.90 -32.81 -10.42
CA ALA A 362 -0.64 -33.46 -11.70
C ALA A 362 -0.87 -34.98 -11.64
N ARG A 363 -0.51 -35.63 -10.52
CA ARG A 363 -0.78 -37.06 -10.33
C ARG A 363 -2.27 -37.37 -10.26
N ILE A 364 -3.04 -36.56 -9.52
CA ILE A 364 -4.50 -36.71 -9.41
C ILE A 364 -5.15 -36.51 -10.79
N GLN A 365 -4.73 -35.50 -11.55
CA GLN A 365 -5.25 -35.26 -12.90
C GLN A 365 -4.94 -36.42 -13.85
N ALA A 366 -3.73 -36.97 -13.80
CA ALA A 366 -3.36 -38.14 -14.60
C ALA A 366 -4.21 -39.37 -14.25
N GLU A 367 -4.48 -39.60 -12.96
CA GLU A 367 -5.34 -40.69 -12.51
C GLU A 367 -6.80 -40.52 -12.97
N GLN A 368 -7.33 -39.29 -12.89
CA GLN A 368 -8.67 -38.97 -13.40
C GLN A 368 -8.77 -39.15 -14.91
N ALA A 369 -7.75 -38.72 -15.67
CA ALA A 369 -7.69 -38.91 -17.11
C ALA A 369 -7.66 -40.40 -17.49
N ALA A 370 -6.86 -41.21 -16.78
CA ALA A 370 -6.81 -42.66 -17.00
C ALA A 370 -8.15 -43.35 -16.70
N LYS A 371 -8.84 -42.94 -15.62
CA LYS A 371 -10.19 -43.43 -15.30
C LYS A 371 -11.21 -43.08 -16.38
N ALA A 372 -11.22 -41.82 -16.84
CA ALA A 372 -12.11 -41.37 -17.90
C ALA A 372 -11.85 -42.11 -19.23
N GLU A 373 -10.58 -42.39 -19.55
CA GLU A 373 -10.23 -43.18 -20.73
C GLU A 373 -10.68 -44.63 -20.61
N ALA A 374 -10.51 -45.26 -19.44
CA ALA A 374 -10.99 -46.61 -19.19
C ALA A 374 -12.51 -46.73 -19.30
N GLU A 375 -13.26 -45.75 -18.78
CA GLU A 375 -14.72 -45.68 -18.94
C GLU A 375 -15.13 -45.55 -20.41
N ARG A 376 -14.44 -44.71 -21.18
CA ARG A 376 -14.70 -44.56 -22.62
C ARG A 376 -14.47 -45.88 -23.37
N ILE A 377 -13.39 -46.60 -23.06
CA ILE A 377 -13.09 -47.91 -23.67
C ILE A 377 -14.19 -48.92 -23.30
N ALA A 378 -14.61 -48.95 -22.03
CA ALA A 378 -15.67 -49.84 -21.57
C ALA A 378 -17.02 -49.56 -22.27
N GLN A 379 -17.39 -48.29 -22.44
CA GLN A 379 -18.60 -47.89 -23.18
C GLN A 379 -18.53 -48.32 -24.65
N GLU A 380 -17.38 -48.15 -25.29
CA GLU A 380 -17.19 -48.56 -26.69
C GLU A 380 -17.26 -50.09 -26.85
N GLN A 381 -16.66 -50.85 -25.93
CA GLN A 381 -16.77 -52.31 -25.91
C GLN A 381 -18.22 -52.77 -25.71
N ALA A 382 -18.97 -52.14 -24.80
CA ALA A 382 -20.38 -52.44 -24.59
C ALA A 382 -21.22 -52.16 -25.85
N ARG A 383 -20.92 -51.07 -26.57
CA ARG A 383 -21.58 -50.75 -27.84
C ARG A 383 -21.32 -51.82 -28.91
N ILE A 384 -20.06 -52.25 -29.05
CA ILE A 384 -19.68 -53.30 -30.00
C ILE A 384 -20.37 -54.62 -29.66
N GLN A 385 -20.41 -55.00 -28.38
CA GLN A 385 -21.11 -56.21 -27.94
C GLN A 385 -22.62 -56.15 -28.22
N ALA A 386 -23.25 -55.00 -27.98
CA ALA A 386 -24.67 -54.80 -28.29
C ALA A 386 -24.95 -54.92 -29.80
N GLU A 387 -24.08 -54.37 -30.66
CA GLU A 387 -24.20 -54.49 -32.11
C GLU A 387 -24.04 -55.95 -32.58
N GLN A 388 -23.07 -56.68 -32.02
CA GLN A 388 -22.88 -58.10 -32.31
C GLN A 388 -24.08 -58.94 -31.87
N ALA A 389 -24.64 -58.67 -30.68
CA ALA A 389 -25.84 -59.35 -30.19
C ALA A 389 -27.05 -59.08 -31.10
N ALA A 390 -27.24 -57.84 -31.54
CA ALA A 390 -28.32 -57.48 -32.47
C ALA A 390 -28.18 -58.17 -33.84
N LYS A 391 -26.95 -58.29 -34.38
CA LYS A 391 -26.70 -59.05 -35.61
C LYS A 391 -27.01 -60.54 -35.44
N ALA A 392 -26.55 -61.15 -34.35
CA ALA A 392 -26.83 -62.56 -34.07
C ALA A 392 -28.33 -62.83 -33.91
N GLU A 393 -29.07 -61.92 -33.26
CA GLU A 393 -30.52 -62.01 -33.15
C GLU A 393 -31.22 -61.89 -34.51
N ALA A 394 -30.79 -60.93 -35.35
CA ALA A 394 -31.32 -60.76 -36.70
C ALA A 394 -31.09 -62.01 -37.57
N GLU A 395 -29.89 -62.62 -37.51
CA GLU A 395 -29.61 -63.88 -38.18
C GLU A 395 -30.51 -65.02 -37.69
N ARG A 396 -30.73 -65.10 -36.38
CA ARG A 396 -31.62 -66.12 -35.79
C ARG A 396 -33.06 -65.96 -36.27
N ILE A 397 -33.56 -64.72 -36.32
CA ILE A 397 -34.89 -64.41 -36.85
C ILE A 397 -34.98 -64.79 -38.33
N ALA A 398 -33.96 -64.49 -39.14
CA ALA A 398 -33.92 -64.85 -40.55
C ALA A 398 -33.93 -66.38 -40.76
N GLN A 399 -33.18 -67.14 -39.96
CA GLN A 399 -33.20 -68.61 -40.00
C GLN A 399 -34.57 -69.17 -39.62
N GLU A 400 -35.22 -68.63 -38.58
CA GLU A 400 -36.57 -69.01 -38.16
C GLU A 400 -37.58 -68.76 -39.28
N GLN A 401 -37.53 -67.58 -39.92
CA GLN A 401 -38.39 -67.24 -41.05
C GLN A 401 -38.18 -68.16 -42.25
N ALA A 402 -36.93 -68.50 -42.58
CA ALA A 402 -36.62 -69.45 -43.65
C ALA A 402 -37.18 -70.84 -43.35
N ARG A 403 -37.10 -71.31 -42.09
CA ARG A 403 -37.70 -72.59 -41.67
C ARG A 403 -39.21 -72.58 -41.83
N ILE A 404 -39.89 -71.51 -41.40
CA ILE A 404 -41.33 -71.36 -41.54
C ILE A 404 -41.74 -71.37 -43.02
N GLN A 405 -41.01 -70.66 -43.89
CA GLN A 405 -41.28 -70.65 -45.33
C GLN A 405 -41.09 -72.04 -45.95
N ALA A 406 -40.05 -72.78 -45.56
CA ALA A 406 -39.82 -74.14 -46.04
C ALA A 406 -40.94 -75.10 -45.59
N GLU A 407 -41.41 -74.98 -44.35
CA GLU A 407 -42.53 -75.78 -43.83
C GLU A 407 -43.84 -75.46 -44.58
N GLN A 408 -44.11 -74.19 -44.84
CA GLN A 408 -45.25 -73.75 -45.66
C GLN A 408 -45.17 -74.29 -47.10
N ALA A 409 -43.98 -74.24 -47.71
CA ALA A 409 -43.76 -74.76 -49.06
C ALA A 409 -43.95 -76.29 -49.12
N ALA A 410 -43.42 -77.03 -48.15
CA ALA A 410 -43.60 -78.47 -48.04
C ALA A 410 -45.07 -78.85 -47.84
N LYS A 411 -45.82 -78.09 -47.03
CA LYS A 411 -47.25 -78.29 -46.84
C LYS A 411 -48.04 -78.03 -48.12
N ALA A 412 -47.74 -76.94 -48.83
CA ALA A 412 -48.36 -76.63 -50.12
C ALA A 412 -48.06 -77.70 -51.18
N GLU A 413 -46.86 -78.26 -51.20
CA GLU A 413 -46.50 -79.36 -52.08
C GLU A 413 -47.23 -80.66 -51.72
N ALA A 414 -47.34 -81.00 -50.42
CA ALA A 414 -48.11 -82.14 -49.96
C ALA A 414 -49.60 -82.02 -50.31
N GLU A 415 -50.19 -80.82 -50.18
CA GLU A 415 -51.56 -80.52 -50.62
C GLU A 415 -51.71 -80.69 -52.13
N ARG A 416 -50.72 -80.26 -52.94
CA ARG A 416 -50.72 -80.46 -54.40
C ARG A 416 -50.67 -81.95 -54.78
N ILE A 417 -49.81 -82.74 -54.14
CA ILE A 417 -49.69 -84.19 -54.40
C ILE A 417 -50.98 -84.91 -53.99
N ALA A 418 -51.59 -84.54 -52.86
CA ALA A 418 -52.86 -85.11 -52.44
C ALA A 418 -53.99 -84.78 -53.44
N ALA A 419 -53.98 -83.60 -54.06
CA ALA A 419 -54.93 -83.21 -55.09
C ALA A 419 -54.71 -83.94 -56.43
N GLU A 420 -53.48 -84.36 -56.76
CA GLU A 420 -53.19 -85.19 -57.95
C GLU A 420 -53.55 -86.68 -57.75
N GLN A 421 -53.64 -87.14 -56.50
CA GLN A 421 -53.97 -88.54 -56.16
C GLN A 421 -55.47 -88.81 -55.90
N ALA A 422 -56.29 -87.75 -55.80
CA ALA A 422 -57.75 -87.79 -55.63
C ALA A 422 -58.46 -87.65 -56.98
#